data_AF-A0A9N9BWC6-F1
#
_entry.id   AF-A0A9N9BWC6-F1
#
_cell.length_a   1.000
_cell.length_b   1.000
_cell.length_c   1.000
_cell.angle_alpha   90.00
_cell.angle_beta   90.00
_cell.angle_gamma   90.00
#
_symmetry.space_group_name_H-M   'P 1'
#
loop_
_entity.id
_entity.type
_entity.pdbx_description
1 polymer ?
#
loop_
_entity_poly.entity_id
_entity_poly.type
_entity_poly.pdbx_seq_one_letter_code
_entity_poly.pdbx_strand_id
1 'polypeptide(L)'
;MAVHSRPVSIKERTLSFPSILLALYNLQLYTHPLRTKAITAGILTGLQEFLAQELSGTKSKRKGKAKEDDKLTLYDVIDERVAKLALYGFFISGPLNHGLFEILNRIFKNRTGSGVKFLQILVTLLIILPIQNTVYLAAMAYITGMRAPEQILTSIKKSLLPIMKMTWIVFPIVQTFAQKFLDPPLWVPFFNLVGFSLGLYASTKAKIKQRKLSEDDQ
;
A
#
# COMPACT_ATOMS: atom_id res chain seq x y z
N MET A 1 -61.80 24.99 -13.54
CA MET A 1 -60.36 25.21 -13.85
C MET A 1 -59.57 24.06 -13.25
N ALA A 2 -59.24 23.03 -14.05
CA ALA A 2 -58.46 21.88 -13.59
C ALA A 2 -56.97 22.14 -13.87
N VAL A 3 -56.16 22.20 -12.81
CA VAL A 3 -54.71 22.37 -12.92
C VAL A 3 -54.09 21.03 -13.29
N HIS A 4 -53.69 20.88 -14.55
CA HIS A 4 -52.86 19.75 -15.01
C HIS A 4 -51.43 19.93 -14.47
N SER A 5 -51.10 19.27 -13.37
CA SER A 5 -49.71 19.08 -12.95
C SER A 5 -49.06 18.05 -13.87
N ARG A 6 -48.05 18.49 -14.63
CA ARG A 6 -47.23 17.58 -15.46
C ARG A 6 -46.42 16.67 -14.54
N PRO A 7 -46.37 15.35 -14.78
CA PRO A 7 -45.50 14.47 -14.02
C PRO A 7 -44.04 14.85 -14.27
N VAL A 8 -43.33 15.22 -13.20
CA VAL A 8 -41.89 15.42 -13.24
C VAL A 8 -41.25 14.05 -13.43
N SER A 9 -40.64 13.81 -14.59
CA SER A 9 -39.85 12.61 -14.84
C SER A 9 -38.60 12.66 -13.97
N ILE A 10 -38.64 11.95 -12.84
CA ILE A 10 -37.46 11.68 -12.02
C ILE A 10 -36.60 10.72 -12.84
N LYS A 11 -35.59 11.27 -13.52
CA LYS A 11 -34.60 10.46 -14.23
C LYS A 11 -33.81 9.68 -13.19
N GLU A 12 -34.16 8.42 -12.97
CA GLU A 12 -33.37 7.50 -12.14
C GLU A 12 -31.94 7.50 -12.66
N ARG A 13 -31.04 8.18 -11.94
CA ARG A 13 -29.63 8.24 -12.29
C ARG A 13 -29.01 6.91 -11.88
N THR A 14 -29.13 5.90 -12.74
CA THR A 14 -28.45 4.61 -12.55
C THR A 14 -26.96 4.89 -12.45
N LEU A 15 -26.40 4.70 -11.25
CA LEU A 15 -24.97 4.86 -11.00
C LEU A 15 -24.19 3.92 -11.94
N SER A 16 -23.10 4.41 -12.52
CA SER A 16 -22.21 3.55 -13.32
C SER A 16 -21.62 2.45 -12.45
N PHE A 17 -21.29 1.30 -13.04
CA PHE A 17 -20.70 0.18 -12.30
C PHE A 17 -19.47 0.58 -11.45
N PRO A 18 -18.49 1.38 -11.95
CA PRO A 18 -17.40 1.89 -11.12
C PRO A 18 -17.86 2.75 -9.94
N SER A 19 -18.88 3.60 -10.15
CA SER A 19 -19.43 4.44 -9.09
C SER A 19 -20.09 3.62 -7.98
N ILE A 20 -20.75 2.52 -8.34
CA ILE A 20 -21.34 1.58 -7.37
C ILE A 20 -20.25 0.90 -6.56
N LEU A 21 -19.20 0.39 -7.21
CA LEU A 21 -18.07 -0.24 -6.51
C LEU A 21 -17.39 0.73 -5.55
N LEU A 22 -17.18 1.99 -5.96
CA LEU A 22 -16.62 3.02 -5.11
C LEU A 22 -17.52 3.33 -3.90
N ALA A 23 -18.84 3.42 -4.12
CA ALA A 23 -19.79 3.64 -3.04
C ALA A 23 -19.78 2.50 -2.03
N LEU A 24 -19.75 1.24 -2.49
CA LEU A 24 -19.64 0.06 -1.63
C LEU A 24 -18.31 0.02 -0.88
N TYR A 25 -17.20 0.35 -1.56
CA TYR A 25 -15.90 0.46 -0.93
C TYR A 25 -15.89 1.51 0.17
N ASN A 26 -16.42 2.70 -0.10
CA ASN A 26 -16.53 3.77 0.89
C ASN A 26 -17.40 3.32 2.07
N LEU A 27 -18.57 2.74 1.82
CA LEU A 27 -19.43 2.20 2.88
C LEU A 27 -18.65 1.23 3.78
N GLN A 28 -17.90 0.29 3.20
CA GLN A 28 -17.08 -0.67 3.92
C GLN A 28 -15.90 0.01 4.66
N LEU A 29 -15.35 1.09 4.10
CA LEU A 29 -14.28 1.88 4.71
C LEU A 29 -14.74 2.65 5.95
N TYR A 30 -15.98 3.18 5.93
CA TYR A 30 -16.54 3.91 7.09
C TYR A 30 -17.09 2.96 8.16
N THR A 31 -17.68 1.82 7.78
CA THR A 31 -18.27 0.85 8.72
C THR A 31 -17.24 -0.11 9.33
N HIS A 32 -16.25 -0.52 8.56
CA HIS A 32 -15.22 -1.49 8.98
C HIS A 32 -13.81 -1.02 8.59
N PRO A 33 -13.35 0.15 9.06
CA PRO A 33 -12.15 0.82 8.57
C PRO A 33 -10.87 -0.03 8.63
N LEU A 34 -10.63 -0.72 9.73
CA LEU A 34 -9.45 -1.57 9.91
C LEU A 34 -9.40 -2.68 8.85
N ARG A 35 -10.47 -3.48 8.75
CA ARG A 35 -10.57 -4.59 7.81
C ARG A 35 -10.38 -4.11 6.37
N THR A 36 -11.07 -3.05 5.99
CA THR A 36 -11.02 -2.51 4.63
C THR A 36 -9.62 -2.03 4.28
N LYS A 37 -8.98 -1.26 5.18
CA LYS A 37 -7.60 -0.77 4.98
C LYS A 37 -6.59 -1.90 4.93
N ALA A 38 -6.75 -2.93 5.77
CA ALA A 38 -5.91 -4.12 5.77
C ALA A 38 -6.02 -4.91 4.46
N ILE A 39 -7.24 -5.18 3.99
CA ILE A 39 -7.47 -5.86 2.69
C ILE A 39 -6.85 -5.05 1.55
N THR A 40 -7.10 -3.74 1.50
CA THR A 40 -6.51 -2.86 0.47
C THR A 40 -4.98 -2.90 0.51
N ALA A 41 -4.37 -2.84 1.69
CA ALA A 41 -2.92 -2.93 1.84
C ALA A 41 -2.36 -4.28 1.36
N GLY A 42 -3.02 -5.39 1.72
CA GLY A 42 -2.63 -6.73 1.28
C GLY A 42 -2.70 -6.90 -0.24
N ILE A 43 -3.81 -6.48 -0.85
CA ILE A 43 -3.98 -6.56 -2.31
C ILE A 43 -2.91 -5.71 -3.02
N LEU A 44 -2.71 -4.46 -2.60
CA LEU A 44 -1.75 -3.57 -3.26
C LEU A 44 -0.31 -4.06 -3.11
N THR A 45 0.10 -4.52 -1.92
CA THR A 45 1.47 -5.03 -1.71
C THR A 45 1.74 -6.32 -2.48
N GLY A 46 0.77 -7.25 -2.55
CA GLY A 46 0.87 -8.44 -3.39
C GLY A 46 0.95 -8.08 -4.87
N LEU A 47 0.04 -7.23 -5.35
CA LEU A 47 0.00 -6.77 -6.73
C LEU A 47 1.29 -6.06 -7.12
N GLN A 48 1.89 -5.29 -6.21
CA GLN A 48 3.17 -4.61 -6.43
C GLN A 48 4.28 -5.60 -6.77
N GLU A 49 4.43 -6.68 -6.00
CA GLU A 49 5.45 -7.69 -6.26
C GLU A 49 5.14 -8.45 -7.54
N PHE A 50 3.88 -8.85 -7.75
CA PHE A 50 3.46 -9.56 -8.95
C PHE A 50 3.81 -8.77 -10.21
N LEU A 51 3.39 -7.51 -10.27
CA LEU A 51 3.69 -6.63 -11.41
C LEU A 51 5.19 -6.35 -11.53
N ALA A 52 5.91 -6.18 -10.42
CA ALA A 52 7.35 -5.99 -10.48
C ALA A 52 8.07 -7.21 -11.06
N GLN A 53 7.62 -8.43 -10.76
CA GLN A 53 8.14 -9.67 -11.36
C GLN A 53 7.82 -9.76 -12.85
N GLU A 54 6.57 -9.49 -13.23
CA GLU A 54 6.11 -9.49 -14.62
C GLU A 54 6.92 -8.50 -15.47
N LEU A 55 6.98 -7.23 -15.04
CA LEU A 55 7.62 -6.14 -15.79
C LEU A 55 9.15 -6.27 -15.88
N SER A 56 9.78 -6.93 -14.90
CA SER A 56 11.23 -7.19 -14.94
C SER A 56 11.59 -8.51 -15.63
N GLY A 57 10.61 -9.34 -15.98
CA GLY A 57 10.83 -10.69 -16.49
C GLY A 57 11.51 -11.62 -15.47
N THR A 58 11.41 -11.31 -14.17
CA THR A 58 12.03 -12.09 -13.08
C THR A 58 11.05 -13.05 -12.41
N LYS A 59 10.08 -13.59 -13.17
CA LYS A 59 9.18 -14.64 -12.68
C LYS A 59 10.02 -15.74 -12.05
N SER A 60 9.78 -16.02 -10.77
CA SER A 60 10.52 -17.05 -10.04
C SER A 60 10.37 -18.38 -10.78
N LYS A 61 11.48 -18.90 -11.31
CA LYS A 61 11.50 -20.23 -11.94
C LYS A 61 11.24 -21.27 -10.85
N ARG A 62 10.14 -22.00 -11.00
CA ARG A 62 9.70 -23.21 -10.28
C ARG A 62 10.85 -23.92 -9.55
N LYS A 63 10.79 -24.03 -8.21
CA LYS A 63 11.50 -25.09 -7.47
C LYS A 63 10.68 -26.37 -7.53
N GLY A 64 10.61 -27.02 -8.68
CA GLY A 64 9.89 -28.29 -8.84
C GLY A 64 9.66 -28.66 -10.30
N LYS A 65 9.91 -29.93 -10.64
CA LYS A 65 9.70 -30.47 -11.99
C LYS A 65 8.24 -30.28 -12.41
N ALA A 66 8.02 -29.61 -13.55
CA ALA A 66 6.73 -29.58 -14.19
C ALA A 66 6.29 -31.01 -14.56
N LYS A 67 5.18 -31.48 -14.02
CA LYS A 67 4.46 -32.61 -14.64
C LYS A 67 3.65 -32.06 -15.82
N GLU A 68 3.67 -32.79 -16.92
CA GLU A 68 3.17 -32.39 -18.24
C GLU A 68 1.63 -32.23 -18.29
N ASP A 69 0.92 -32.66 -17.24
CA ASP A 69 -0.55 -32.76 -17.20
C ASP A 69 -1.22 -31.83 -16.15
N ASP A 70 -0.50 -30.84 -15.60
CA ASP A 70 -0.99 -30.06 -14.46
C ASP A 70 -1.91 -28.91 -14.90
N LYS A 71 -3.19 -28.97 -14.51
CA LYS A 71 -4.14 -27.86 -14.64
C LYS A 71 -3.54 -26.60 -13.99
N LEU A 72 -3.50 -25.49 -14.72
CA LEU A 72 -3.06 -24.19 -14.21
C LEU A 72 -3.88 -23.81 -12.96
N THR A 73 -3.31 -24.00 -11.77
CA THR A 73 -3.94 -23.62 -10.51
C THR A 73 -3.49 -22.23 -10.08
N LEU A 74 -4.27 -21.55 -9.23
CA LEU A 74 -3.89 -20.25 -8.65
C LEU A 74 -2.51 -20.31 -7.95
N TYR A 75 -2.11 -21.49 -7.49
CA TYR A 75 -0.81 -21.76 -6.88
C TYR A 75 0.36 -21.71 -7.89
N ASP A 76 0.10 -21.98 -9.17
CA ASP A 76 1.10 -21.90 -10.24
C ASP A 76 1.35 -20.46 -10.72
N VAL A 77 0.41 -19.55 -10.45
CA VAL A 77 0.47 -18.15 -10.89
C VAL A 77 1.04 -17.22 -9.80
N ILE A 78 0.87 -17.57 -8.51
CA ILE A 78 1.26 -16.72 -7.38
C ILE A 78 2.55 -17.26 -6.74
N ASP A 79 3.66 -16.55 -6.97
CA ASP A 79 4.94 -16.78 -6.28
C ASP A 79 4.77 -16.68 -4.75
N GLU A 80 5.44 -17.56 -3.99
CA GLU A 80 5.52 -17.51 -2.53
C GLU A 80 5.86 -16.10 -2.00
N ARG A 81 6.71 -15.35 -2.71
CA ARG A 81 7.06 -13.97 -2.36
C ARG A 81 5.88 -13.01 -2.50
N VAL A 82 5.05 -13.18 -3.54
CA VAL A 82 3.82 -12.39 -3.73
C VAL A 82 2.85 -12.66 -2.59
N ALA A 83 2.66 -13.93 -2.23
CA ALA A 83 1.80 -14.32 -1.11
C ALA A 83 2.30 -13.76 0.23
N LYS A 84 3.61 -13.88 0.52
CA LYS A 84 4.22 -13.31 1.74
C LYS A 84 4.04 -11.80 1.83
N LEU A 85 4.18 -11.08 0.71
CA LEU A 85 4.00 -9.63 0.68
C LEU A 85 2.55 -9.22 0.84
N ALA A 86 1.61 -9.95 0.24
CA ALA A 86 0.19 -9.74 0.46
C ALA A 86 -0.21 -9.96 1.92
N LEU A 87 0.31 -11.03 2.54
CA LEU A 87 0.10 -11.32 3.97
C LEU A 87 0.72 -10.24 4.86
N TYR A 88 1.92 -9.75 4.54
CA TYR A 88 2.53 -8.60 5.21
C TYR A 88 1.62 -7.35 5.11
N GLY A 89 1.11 -7.05 3.92
CA GLY A 89 0.18 -5.94 3.71
C GLY A 89 -1.07 -6.06 4.58
N PHE A 90 -1.67 -7.25 4.61
CA PHE A 90 -2.92 -7.51 5.33
C PHE A 90 -2.76 -7.58 6.85
N PHE A 91 -1.79 -8.34 7.35
CA PHE A 91 -1.66 -8.61 8.80
C PHE A 91 -0.80 -7.59 9.54
N ILE A 92 0.12 -6.91 8.85
CA ILE A 92 1.13 -6.07 9.50
C ILE A 92 0.97 -4.61 9.06
N SER A 93 1.23 -4.32 7.78
CA SER A 93 1.26 -2.94 7.27
C SER A 93 -0.08 -2.22 7.42
N GLY A 94 -1.17 -2.85 6.98
CA GLY A 94 -2.51 -2.26 7.03
C GLY A 94 -2.98 -1.92 8.45
N PRO A 95 -2.97 -2.88 9.40
CA PRO A 95 -3.32 -2.63 10.79
C PRO A 95 -2.42 -1.60 11.47
N LEU A 96 -1.10 -1.67 11.24
CA LEU A 96 -0.15 -0.68 11.77
C LEU A 96 -0.48 0.73 11.26
N ASN A 97 -0.69 0.89 9.96
CA ASN A 97 -1.01 2.17 9.34
C ASN A 97 -2.35 2.70 9.85
N HIS A 98 -3.36 1.83 9.98
CA HIS A 98 -4.64 2.23 10.57
C HIS A 98 -4.46 2.76 11.98
N GLY A 99 -3.78 2.02 12.87
CA GLY A 99 -3.58 2.40 14.26
C GLY A 99 -2.81 3.71 14.41
N LEU A 100 -1.68 3.87 13.71
CA LEU A 100 -0.85 5.07 13.80
C LEU A 100 -1.60 6.32 13.33
N PHE A 101 -2.29 6.27 12.19
CA PHE A 101 -3.05 7.41 11.69
C PHE A 101 -4.34 7.66 12.47
N GLU A 102 -4.95 6.62 13.03
CA GLU A 102 -6.08 6.77 13.96
C GLU A 102 -5.67 7.54 15.22
N ILE A 103 -4.53 7.16 15.83
CA ILE A 103 -3.96 7.86 16.99
C ILE A 103 -3.63 9.31 16.62
N LEU A 104 -2.98 9.53 15.49
CA LEU A 104 -2.67 10.88 14.99
C LEU A 104 -3.94 11.72 14.87
N ASN A 105 -4.96 11.22 14.19
CA ASN A 105 -6.21 11.95 13.98
C ASN A 105 -6.95 12.21 15.29
N ARG A 106 -6.87 11.31 16.28
CA ARG A 106 -7.43 11.53 17.62
C ARG A 106 -6.71 12.65 18.38
N ILE A 107 -5.38 12.68 18.37
CA ILE A 107 -4.57 13.72 19.03
C ILE A 107 -4.88 15.11 18.47
N PHE A 108 -5.09 15.19 17.15
CA PHE A 108 -5.36 16.42 16.44
C PHE A 108 -6.86 16.70 16.22
N LYS A 109 -7.75 15.89 16.81
CA LYS A 109 -9.20 16.06 16.69
C LYS A 109 -9.60 17.44 17.21
N ASN A 110 -10.48 18.12 16.48
CA ASN A 110 -10.97 19.47 16.78
C ASN A 110 -9.89 20.58 16.80
N ARG A 111 -8.64 20.29 16.43
CA ARG A 111 -7.59 21.30 16.26
C ARG A 111 -7.58 21.75 14.80
N THR A 112 -7.74 23.05 14.57
CA THR A 112 -7.80 23.64 13.22
C THR A 112 -6.66 24.64 13.00
N GLY A 113 -6.41 24.98 11.73
CA GLY A 113 -5.39 25.96 11.35
C GLY A 113 -4.14 25.37 10.72
N SER A 114 -3.40 26.21 10.00
CA SER A 114 -2.21 25.81 9.22
C SER A 114 -1.08 25.29 10.10
N GLY A 115 -0.87 25.88 11.30
CA GLY A 115 0.14 25.42 12.25
C GLY A 115 -0.13 24.00 12.77
N VAL A 116 -1.41 23.65 12.96
CA VAL A 116 -1.81 22.29 13.36
C VAL A 116 -1.53 21.28 12.24
N LYS A 117 -1.87 21.63 11.00
CA LYS A 117 -1.59 20.77 9.83
C LYS A 117 -0.09 20.54 9.66
N PHE A 118 0.71 21.60 9.82
CA PHE A 118 2.17 21.51 9.81
C PHE A 118 2.71 20.63 10.94
N LEU A 119 2.23 20.79 12.17
CA LEU A 119 2.64 19.95 13.29
C LEU A 119 2.25 18.48 13.07
N GLN A 120 1.07 18.22 12.49
CA GLN A 120 0.64 16.88 12.13
C GLN A 120 1.57 16.24 11.09
N ILE A 121 2.06 17.02 10.12
CA ILE A 121 3.12 16.58 9.19
C ILE A 121 4.39 16.25 9.96
N LEU A 122 4.88 17.13 10.82
CA LEU A 122 6.09 16.87 11.62
C LEU A 122 6.00 15.60 12.46
N VAL A 123 4.89 15.39 13.18
CA VAL A 123 4.67 14.15 13.94
C VAL A 123 4.69 12.93 13.02
N THR A 124 4.13 13.06 11.82
CA THR A 124 4.15 11.96 10.86
C THR A 124 5.57 11.65 10.39
N LEU A 125 6.35 12.68 10.05
CA LEU A 125 7.74 12.53 9.58
C LEU A 125 8.68 11.98 10.65
N LEU A 126 8.49 12.37 11.90
CA LEU A 126 9.43 12.09 13.00
C LEU A 126 9.04 10.89 13.86
N ILE A 127 7.77 10.46 13.82
CA ILE A 127 7.29 9.36 14.66
C ILE A 127 6.69 8.24 13.80
N ILE A 128 5.70 8.55 12.96
CA ILE A 128 4.97 7.52 12.20
C ILE A 128 5.87 6.88 11.14
N LEU A 129 6.56 7.67 10.32
CA LEU A 129 7.42 7.14 9.26
C LEU A 129 8.59 6.28 9.78
N PRO A 130 9.32 6.66 10.85
CA PRO A 130 10.34 5.78 11.43
C PRO A 130 9.80 4.42 11.87
N ILE A 131 8.62 4.39 12.51
CA ILE A 131 7.99 3.14 12.94
C ILE A 131 7.64 2.29 11.71
N GLN A 132 6.94 2.88 10.74
CA GLN A 132 6.53 2.19 9.51
C GLN A 132 7.72 1.64 8.72
N ASN A 133 8.73 2.48 8.49
CA ASN A 133 9.92 2.09 7.72
C ASN A 133 10.73 1.02 8.45
N THR A 134 10.84 1.09 9.78
CA THR A 134 11.55 0.07 10.57
C THR A 134 10.84 -1.28 10.48
N VAL A 135 9.51 -1.30 10.66
CA VAL A 135 8.71 -2.53 10.54
C VAL A 135 8.78 -3.09 9.12
N TYR A 136 8.69 -2.23 8.11
CA TYR A 136 8.84 -2.62 6.71
C TYR A 136 10.20 -3.27 6.45
N LEU A 137 11.30 -2.64 6.87
CA LEU A 137 12.65 -3.18 6.67
C LEU A 137 12.86 -4.50 7.40
N ALA A 138 12.33 -4.64 8.62
CA ALA A 138 12.37 -5.89 9.37
C ALA A 138 11.62 -7.02 8.64
N ALA A 139 10.40 -6.73 8.17
CA ALA A 139 9.59 -7.67 7.41
C ALA A 139 10.27 -8.05 6.09
N MET A 140 10.84 -7.08 5.37
CA MET A 140 11.56 -7.35 4.12
C MET A 140 12.76 -8.24 4.36
N ALA A 141 13.54 -7.99 5.41
CA ALA A 141 14.69 -8.80 5.75
C ALA A 141 14.29 -10.27 6.01
N TYR A 142 13.19 -10.47 6.74
CA TYR A 142 12.65 -11.80 7.00
C TYR A 142 12.12 -12.48 5.72
N ILE A 143 11.38 -11.76 4.87
CA ILE A 143 10.82 -12.28 3.61
C ILE A 143 11.94 -12.69 2.64
N THR A 144 13.06 -11.97 2.61
CA THR A 144 14.23 -12.33 1.80
C THR A 144 15.09 -13.44 2.40
N GLY A 145 14.70 -13.98 3.55
CA GLY A 145 15.29 -15.19 4.12
C GLY A 145 16.28 -14.95 5.26
N MET A 146 16.50 -13.72 5.72
CA MET A 146 17.29 -13.50 6.94
C MET A 146 16.54 -14.05 8.16
N ARG A 147 17.22 -14.88 8.95
CA ARG A 147 16.64 -15.53 10.13
C ARG A 147 17.28 -15.06 11.45
N ALA A 148 18.55 -14.68 11.43
CA ALA A 148 19.25 -14.23 12.62
C ALA A 148 18.87 -12.77 12.98
N PRO A 149 18.51 -12.48 14.24
CA PRO A 149 18.15 -11.12 14.67
C PRO A 149 19.23 -10.08 14.36
N GLU A 150 20.50 -10.43 14.54
CA GLU A 150 21.63 -9.53 14.28
C GLU A 150 21.75 -9.15 12.79
N GLN A 151 21.48 -10.09 11.88
CA GLN A 151 21.47 -9.83 10.43
C GLN A 151 20.33 -8.88 10.06
N ILE A 152 19.14 -9.11 10.63
CA ILE A 152 17.97 -8.25 10.42
C ILE A 152 18.27 -6.83 10.93
N LEU A 153 18.79 -6.70 12.16
CA LEU A 153 19.15 -5.41 12.73
C LEU A 153 20.21 -4.67 11.92
N THR A 154 21.23 -5.38 11.43
CA THR A 154 22.26 -4.81 10.56
C THR A 154 21.67 -4.31 9.24
N SER A 155 20.76 -5.09 8.64
CA SER A 155 20.05 -4.71 7.41
C SER A 155 19.18 -3.47 7.60
N ILE A 156 18.46 -3.40 8.73
CA ILE A 156 17.66 -2.23 9.12
C ILE A 156 18.57 -1.01 9.28
N LYS A 157 19.64 -1.08 10.09
CA LYS A 157 20.56 0.04 10.31
C LYS A 157 21.14 0.58 9.00
N LYS A 158 21.51 -0.31 8.08
CA LYS A 158 22.05 0.06 6.76
C LYS A 158 21.00 0.74 5.87
N SER A 159 19.76 0.29 5.93
CA SER A 159 18.70 0.72 5.00
C SER A 159 17.81 1.84 5.53
N LEU A 160 17.78 2.05 6.85
CA LEU A 160 16.87 2.96 7.53
C LEU A 160 17.12 4.42 7.14
N LEU A 161 18.35 4.91 7.24
CA LEU A 161 18.62 6.30 6.89
C LEU A 161 18.36 6.61 5.40
N PRO A 162 18.78 5.76 4.43
CA PRO A 162 18.42 5.94 3.03
C PRO A 162 16.90 6.02 2.79
N ILE A 163 16.11 5.09 3.35
CA ILE A 163 14.65 5.10 3.14
C ILE A 163 14.02 6.32 3.83
N MET A 164 14.49 6.69 5.02
CA MET A 164 13.99 7.85 5.75
C MET A 164 14.17 9.14 4.93
N LYS A 165 15.36 9.38 4.37
CA LYS A 165 15.63 10.56 3.52
C LYS A 165 14.67 10.65 2.34
N MET A 166 14.44 9.53 1.65
CA MET A 166 13.46 9.49 0.55
C MET A 166 12.06 9.83 1.04
N THR A 167 11.62 9.20 2.15
CA THR A 167 10.27 9.44 2.68
C THR A 167 10.08 10.85 3.22
N TRP A 168 11.11 11.49 3.78
CA TRP A 168 11.03 12.89 4.23
C TRP A 168 10.86 13.90 3.10
N ILE A 169 11.29 13.55 1.88
CA ILE A 169 11.08 14.40 0.70
C ILE A 169 9.69 14.18 0.12
N VAL A 170 9.28 12.91 -0.02
CA VAL A 170 8.04 12.54 -0.71
C VAL A 170 6.81 12.77 0.16
N PHE A 171 6.87 12.36 1.42
CA PHE A 171 5.70 12.26 2.28
C PHE A 171 5.05 13.62 2.63
N PRO A 172 5.77 14.74 2.83
CA PRO A 172 5.13 16.04 3.06
C PRO A 172 4.21 16.45 1.90
N ILE A 173 4.61 16.18 0.66
CA ILE A 173 3.82 16.48 -0.54
C ILE A 173 2.54 15.64 -0.54
N VAL A 174 2.70 14.33 -0.30
CA VAL A 174 1.61 13.36 -0.25
C VAL A 174 0.62 13.69 0.89
N GLN A 175 1.14 13.99 2.08
CA GLN A 175 0.31 14.30 3.25
C GLN A 175 -0.41 15.64 3.10
N THR A 176 0.24 16.66 2.54
CA THR A 176 -0.40 17.95 2.26
C THR A 176 -1.54 17.78 1.27
N PHE A 177 -1.36 16.95 0.23
CA PHE A 177 -2.44 16.59 -0.68
C PHE A 177 -3.61 15.94 0.06
N ALA A 178 -3.34 14.92 0.89
CA ALA A 178 -4.38 14.24 1.66
C ALA A 178 -5.13 15.19 2.59
N GLN A 179 -4.43 16.07 3.32
CA GLN A 179 -5.02 17.07 4.22
C GLN A 179 -5.86 18.15 3.51
N LYS A 180 -5.62 18.36 2.21
CA LYS A 180 -6.33 19.38 1.41
C LYS A 180 -7.55 18.81 0.70
N PHE A 181 -7.47 17.57 0.23
CA PHE A 181 -8.45 17.01 -0.71
C PHE A 181 -9.20 15.77 -0.20
N LEU A 182 -8.77 15.15 0.90
CA LEU A 182 -9.31 13.87 1.35
C LEU A 182 -9.77 13.92 2.81
N ASP A 183 -10.86 13.21 3.08
CA ASP A 183 -11.30 12.94 4.45
C ASP A 183 -10.32 11.98 5.17
N PRO A 184 -10.15 12.11 6.50
CA PRO A 184 -9.20 11.29 7.27
C PRO A 184 -9.31 9.77 7.06
N PRO A 185 -10.50 9.16 6.90
CA PRO A 185 -10.60 7.72 6.64
C PRO A 185 -9.96 7.28 5.32
N LEU A 186 -9.93 8.16 4.30
CA LEU A 186 -9.36 7.91 2.97
C LEU A 186 -7.84 8.06 2.91
N TRP A 187 -7.21 8.64 3.92
CA TRP A 187 -5.77 8.90 3.93
C TRP A 187 -4.96 7.61 3.79
N VAL A 188 -5.25 6.58 4.60
CA VAL A 188 -4.49 5.31 4.57
C VAL A 188 -4.63 4.60 3.21
N PRO A 189 -5.83 4.43 2.62
CA PRO A 189 -5.97 3.91 1.26
C PRO A 189 -5.19 4.72 0.21
N PHE A 190 -5.23 6.05 0.30
CA PHE A 190 -4.48 6.92 -0.60
C PHE A 190 -2.96 6.75 -0.44
N PHE A 191 -2.46 6.68 0.79
CA PHE A 191 -1.04 6.43 1.05
C PHE A 191 -0.60 5.05 0.56
N ASN A 192 -1.45 4.03 0.71
CA ASN A 192 -1.17 2.70 0.17
C ASN A 192 -1.07 2.73 -1.36
N LEU A 193 -1.91 3.52 -2.04
CA LEU A 193 -1.86 3.68 -3.50
C LEU A 193 -0.58 4.39 -3.96
N VAL A 194 -0.18 5.46 -3.26
CA VAL A 194 1.09 6.16 -3.55
C VAL A 194 2.28 5.23 -3.30
N GLY A 195 2.27 4.51 -2.16
CA GLY A 195 3.27 3.52 -1.81
C GLY A 195 3.38 2.40 -2.84
N PHE A 196 2.25 1.89 -3.33
CA PHE A 196 2.17 0.92 -4.42
C PHE A 196 2.85 1.43 -5.69
N SER A 197 2.52 2.65 -6.15
CA SER A 197 3.08 3.21 -7.38
C SER A 197 4.60 3.42 -7.29
N LEU A 198 5.07 4.01 -6.19
CA LEU A 198 6.50 4.25 -5.97
C LEU A 198 7.26 2.94 -5.74
N GLY A 199 6.67 2.03 -4.96
CA GLY A 199 7.22 0.72 -4.67
C GLY A 199 7.31 -0.16 -5.90
N LEU A 200 6.31 -0.13 -6.79
CA LEU A 200 6.32 -0.83 -8.08
C LEU A 200 7.45 -0.32 -8.96
N TYR A 201 7.57 1.01 -9.13
CA TYR A 201 8.65 1.61 -9.92
C TYR A 201 10.03 1.24 -9.36
N ALA A 202 10.24 1.41 -8.05
CA ALA A 202 11.52 1.11 -7.41
C ALA A 202 11.87 -0.39 -7.51
N SER A 203 10.91 -1.27 -7.23
CA SER A 203 11.11 -2.72 -7.27
C SER A 203 11.40 -3.22 -8.67
N THR A 204 10.67 -2.72 -9.67
CA THR A 204 10.89 -3.08 -11.09
C THR A 204 12.27 -2.63 -11.54
N LYS A 205 12.65 -1.37 -11.26
CA LYS A 205 13.98 -0.84 -11.61
C LYS A 205 15.11 -1.63 -10.95
N ALA A 206 14.96 -1.99 -9.67
CA ALA A 206 15.94 -2.79 -8.94
C ALA A 206 16.11 -4.19 -9.55
N LYS A 207 15.00 -4.88 -9.85
CA LYS A 207 15.01 -6.21 -10.47
C LYS A 207 15.61 -6.21 -11.87
N ILE A 208 15.25 -5.23 -12.71
CA ILE A 208 15.86 -5.07 -14.05
C ILE A 208 17.36 -4.87 -13.93
N LYS A 209 17.82 -4.01 -13.02
CA LYS A 209 19.25 -3.78 -12.80
C LYS A 209 19.95 -5.07 -12.37
N GLN A 210 19.40 -5.80 -11.40
CA GLN A 210 19.97 -7.07 -10.94
C GLN A 210 20.08 -8.10 -12.07
N ARG A 211 19.04 -8.21 -12.90
CA ARG A 211 19.05 -9.12 -14.05
C ARG A 211 20.15 -8.79 -15.05
N LYS A 212 20.35 -7.52 -15.39
CA LYS A 212 21.41 -7.10 -16.31
C LYS A 212 22.80 -7.43 -15.77
N LEU A 213 23.05 -7.15 -14.48
CA LEU A 213 24.32 -7.51 -13.86
C LEU A 213 24.59 -9.03 -13.93
N SER A 214 23.56 -9.86 -13.71
CA SER A 214 23.73 -11.32 -13.82
C SER A 214 23.89 -11.82 -15.26
N GLU A 215 23.46 -11.06 -16.26
CA GLU A 215 23.69 -11.37 -17.68
C GLU A 215 25.11 -10.94 -18.11
N ASP A 216 25.65 -9.86 -17.53
CA ASP A 216 27.01 -9.35 -17.82
C ASP A 216 28.12 -10.18 -17.15
N ASP A 217 27.83 -10.87 -16.04
CA ASP A 217 28.77 -11.75 -15.31
C ASP A 217 28.88 -13.18 -15.92
N GLN A 218 28.09 -13.50 -16.96
CA GLN A 218 28.05 -14.82 -17.64
C GLN A 218 28.80 -14.81 -18.97
#